data_AF-A0A7Y5KRP1-F1
#
_entry.id   AF-A0A7Y5KRP1-F1
#
_cell.length_a   1.000
_cell.length_b   1.000
_cell.length_c   1.000
_cell.angle_alpha   90.00
_cell.angle_beta   90.00
_cell.angle_gamma   90.00
#
_symmetry.space_group_name_H-M   'P 1'
#
loop_
_entity.id
_entity.type
_entity.pdbx_description
1 polymer ?
#
loop_
_entity_poly.entity_id
_entity_poly.type
_entity_poly.pdbx_seq_one_letter_code
_entity_poly.pdbx_strand_id
1 'polypeptide(L)'
;MTISTSESWSLPLSTPSVAANVRVSSTRRKLDRQSPTLAFMISTPKPFVEIVIAVRQELFDPARAQQRSASSFFASRVFGLTRTQSGEATYFVPAAVLRSLLQGGAVRQLYFTAIGYDDEEGHGAVPAHTPAELARDAPAVLVEAGFGAQELSRAFGTSLERLLRHGPAADAPREAVSTAYAAPVDSRANQPTTSRWTGTGRIQIPRVRVESAAQEFDGFALSEPDLDGFDREVDLASGQEAARYETYGTDDEDRGYDHHDHDHDHDEVQGSPQPAASASYGGAWSGAAADDDYDDGFGEDADAPAVSSHQARTRGPEPAELIDEEDVAQSYGDESDDEELAAEQSAQADLRPGPLPPPAEQRALFEEVAKGLNGGSTLYEVARRTQDGVSFGIGAFTQGSGALGRLLELMRGRDAAEFARVFGPQSEALVTALTAPTREARLAPIGGAPLWEGPWLERFSRAGDRDHASFRGAQNELLSTTVFQPLWPVAWGLGLTSDRALAVVTALGIHQGAEAFGDWLVARVGPAQAGPQIQRALAAVGATDLAAFQARAGLPATSTLDARTHAALALALRGLGDRAPVTVLAPRQMLEAVQRHVGTGGVGRKVAELLATPSLSDRVR
;
A
#
# COMPACT_ATOMS: atom_id res chain seq x y z
N MET A 1 -71.94 -26.85 -10.98
CA MET A 1 -71.37 -26.02 -9.89
C MET A 1 -69.93 -25.78 -10.27
N THR A 2 -69.67 -24.64 -10.88
CA THR A 2 -68.42 -24.27 -11.57
C THR A 2 -67.69 -23.30 -10.66
N ILE A 3 -66.49 -23.65 -10.21
CA ILE A 3 -65.67 -22.80 -9.33
C ILE A 3 -64.66 -22.03 -10.17
N SER A 4 -64.60 -20.74 -9.87
CA SER A 4 -63.96 -19.65 -10.57
C SER A 4 -62.43 -19.69 -10.55
N THR A 5 -61.86 -19.14 -11.60
CA THR A 5 -60.44 -18.94 -11.94
C THR A 5 -59.67 -18.07 -10.93
N SER A 6 -58.42 -18.46 -10.65
CA SER A 6 -57.42 -17.70 -9.90
C SER A 6 -56.74 -16.63 -10.78
N GLU A 7 -56.88 -15.37 -10.41
CA GLU A 7 -56.09 -14.24 -10.95
C GLU A 7 -54.70 -14.22 -10.32
N SER A 8 -53.68 -14.48 -11.13
CA SER A 8 -52.27 -14.28 -10.77
C SER A 8 -51.88 -12.82 -11.03
N TRP A 9 -51.59 -12.08 -9.97
CA TRP A 9 -50.99 -10.73 -10.07
C TRP A 9 -49.49 -10.88 -10.36
N SER A 10 -49.11 -10.71 -11.63
CA SER A 10 -47.72 -10.57 -12.04
C SER A 10 -47.31 -9.11 -11.91
N LEU A 11 -46.54 -8.76 -10.87
CA LEU A 11 -45.87 -7.46 -10.82
C LEU A 11 -44.82 -7.42 -11.95
N PRO A 12 -44.82 -6.39 -12.81
CA PRO A 12 -43.78 -6.26 -13.82
C PRO A 12 -42.45 -5.99 -13.11
N LEU A 13 -41.53 -6.95 -13.15
CA LEU A 13 -40.12 -6.70 -12.85
C LEU A 13 -39.64 -5.67 -13.87
N SER A 14 -39.46 -4.42 -13.43
CA SER A 14 -38.75 -3.41 -14.20
C SER A 14 -37.33 -3.92 -14.42
N THR A 15 -37.04 -4.43 -15.62
CA THR A 15 -35.67 -4.68 -16.04
C THR A 15 -34.93 -3.34 -15.98
N PRO A 16 -33.82 -3.23 -15.22
CA PRO A 16 -33.02 -2.01 -15.25
C PRO A 16 -32.56 -1.82 -16.69
N SER A 17 -33.07 -0.77 -17.33
CA SER A 17 -32.64 -0.34 -18.65
C SER A 17 -31.19 0.07 -18.54
N VAL A 18 -30.26 -0.85 -18.80
CA VAL A 18 -28.82 -0.61 -18.83
C VAL A 18 -28.58 0.56 -19.78
N ALA A 19 -28.24 1.72 -19.22
CA ALA A 19 -27.95 2.91 -20.00
C ALA A 19 -26.73 2.59 -20.88
N ALA A 20 -26.92 2.58 -22.20
CA ALA A 20 -25.88 2.17 -23.14
C ALA A 20 -24.66 3.11 -23.17
N ASN A 21 -24.70 4.25 -22.47
CA ASN A 21 -23.70 5.31 -22.56
C ASN A 21 -23.13 5.65 -21.18
N VAL A 22 -21.83 5.99 -21.15
CA VAL A 22 -21.19 6.58 -19.97
C VAL A 22 -21.82 7.93 -19.67
N ARG A 23 -22.22 8.16 -18.43
CA ARG A 23 -22.76 9.42 -17.91
C ARG A 23 -21.94 9.83 -16.71
N VAL A 24 -21.71 11.12 -16.58
CA VAL A 24 -21.01 11.71 -15.43
C VAL A 24 -21.74 12.94 -14.96
N SER A 25 -21.88 13.07 -13.65
CA SER A 25 -22.42 14.26 -13.00
C SER A 25 -21.58 14.58 -11.77
N SER A 26 -21.41 15.86 -11.47
CA SER A 26 -20.78 16.26 -10.22
C SER A 26 -21.80 16.19 -9.08
N THR A 27 -21.38 15.75 -7.89
CA THR A 27 -22.24 15.74 -6.70
C THR A 27 -22.66 17.15 -6.27
N ARG A 28 -21.92 18.17 -6.74
CA ARG A 28 -22.13 19.60 -6.44
C ARG A 28 -21.91 20.44 -7.68
N ARG A 29 -22.64 21.57 -7.78
CA ARG A 29 -22.49 22.53 -8.89
C ARG A 29 -21.47 23.63 -8.62
N LYS A 30 -21.06 23.81 -7.36
CA LYS A 30 -20.16 24.87 -6.90
C LYS A 30 -19.19 24.33 -5.86
N LEU A 31 -17.93 24.76 -5.95
CA LEU A 31 -16.86 24.53 -5.00
C LEU A 31 -16.62 25.83 -4.22
N ASP A 32 -16.71 25.76 -2.90
CA ASP A 32 -16.60 26.90 -1.99
C ASP A 32 -16.02 26.49 -0.63
N ARG A 33 -15.89 27.44 0.29
CA ARG A 33 -15.31 27.20 1.62
C ARG A 33 -16.13 26.23 2.47
N GLN A 34 -17.45 26.19 2.30
CA GLN A 34 -18.32 25.32 3.08
C GLN A 34 -18.25 23.88 2.56
N SER A 35 -17.88 23.71 1.29
CA SER A 35 -17.83 22.43 0.60
C SER A 35 -16.59 22.31 -0.27
N PRO A 36 -15.39 22.13 0.34
CA PRO A 36 -14.12 22.14 -0.38
C PRO A 36 -13.81 20.83 -1.12
N THR A 37 -14.75 19.88 -1.13
CA THR A 37 -14.60 18.55 -1.74
C THR A 37 -15.36 18.47 -3.05
N LEU A 38 -14.72 17.92 -4.08
CA LEU A 38 -15.32 17.62 -5.37
C LEU A 38 -15.42 16.11 -5.56
N ALA A 39 -16.61 15.62 -5.93
CA ALA A 39 -16.82 14.23 -6.31
C ALA A 39 -17.72 14.14 -7.54
N PHE A 40 -17.61 13.04 -8.27
CA PHE A 40 -18.39 12.74 -9.45
C PHE A 40 -19.12 11.41 -9.29
N MET A 41 -20.40 11.39 -9.65
CA MET A 41 -21.18 10.17 -9.84
C MET A 41 -21.13 9.78 -11.31
N ILE A 42 -20.79 8.53 -11.57
CA ILE A 42 -20.55 7.98 -12.90
C ILE A 42 -21.47 6.77 -13.06
N SER A 43 -22.22 6.73 -14.16
CA SER A 43 -22.96 5.54 -14.59
C SER A 43 -22.40 5.08 -15.94
N THR A 44 -22.03 3.82 -16.07
CA THR A 44 -21.33 3.29 -17.24
C THR A 44 -21.58 1.79 -17.38
N PRO A 45 -21.77 1.27 -18.61
CA PRO A 45 -21.79 -0.18 -18.84
C PRO A 45 -20.40 -0.82 -18.78
N LYS A 46 -19.34 -0.01 -18.67
CA LYS A 46 -17.94 -0.46 -18.67
C LYS A 46 -17.45 -0.76 -17.25
N PRO A 47 -16.64 -1.82 -17.04
CA PRO A 47 -16.15 -2.21 -15.72
C PRO A 47 -15.11 -1.25 -15.12
N PHE A 48 -14.50 -0.39 -15.93
CA PHE A 48 -13.51 0.59 -15.49
C PHE A 48 -13.83 1.98 -16.01
N VAL A 49 -13.46 3.02 -15.26
CA VAL A 49 -13.67 4.42 -15.64
C VAL A 49 -12.50 5.32 -15.24
N GLU A 50 -12.30 6.36 -16.03
CA GLU A 50 -11.41 7.50 -15.76
C GLU A 50 -12.23 8.80 -15.70
N ILE A 51 -11.90 9.67 -14.75
CA ILE A 51 -12.35 11.07 -14.71
C ILE A 51 -11.24 11.97 -15.23
N VAL A 52 -11.63 12.88 -16.13
CA VAL A 52 -10.72 13.91 -16.67
C VAL A 52 -11.25 15.28 -16.28
N ILE A 53 -10.38 16.15 -15.77
CA ILE A 53 -10.70 17.50 -15.29
C ILE A 53 -9.76 18.50 -15.97
N ALA A 54 -10.31 19.63 -16.42
CA ALA A 54 -9.53 20.72 -17.02
C ALA A 54 -9.98 22.08 -16.51
N VAL A 55 -9.04 23.02 -16.39
CA VAL A 55 -9.35 24.42 -16.03
C VAL A 55 -9.88 25.24 -17.22
N ARG A 56 -9.75 24.70 -18.44
CA ARG A 56 -10.28 25.27 -19.69
C ARG A 56 -10.83 24.15 -20.57
N GLN A 57 -12.02 24.33 -21.14
CA GLN A 57 -12.69 23.34 -22.00
C GLN A 57 -11.84 22.92 -23.22
N GLU A 58 -11.06 23.86 -23.76
CA GLU A 58 -10.22 23.63 -24.93
C GLU A 58 -9.06 22.65 -24.69
N LEU A 59 -8.74 22.31 -23.45
CA LEU A 59 -7.69 21.34 -23.12
C LEU A 59 -8.14 19.88 -23.34
N PHE A 60 -9.44 19.63 -23.52
CA PHE A 60 -9.95 18.31 -23.94
C PHE A 60 -9.61 17.99 -25.41
N ASP A 61 -9.31 18.99 -26.23
CA ASP A 61 -8.86 18.79 -27.61
C ASP A 61 -7.48 18.08 -27.61
N PRO A 62 -7.35 16.90 -28.24
CA PRO A 62 -6.06 16.22 -28.38
C PRO A 62 -4.98 17.09 -29.04
N ALA A 63 -5.35 18.02 -29.94
CA ALA A 63 -4.40 18.92 -30.57
C ALA A 63 -3.73 19.89 -29.57
N ARG A 64 -4.33 20.09 -28.39
CA ARG A 64 -3.79 20.93 -27.31
C ARG A 64 -3.12 20.14 -26.19
N ALA A 65 -2.79 18.86 -26.42
CA ALA A 65 -2.12 18.02 -25.42
C ALA A 65 -0.84 18.63 -24.84
N GLN A 66 -0.06 19.34 -25.66
CA GLN A 66 1.17 20.01 -25.23
C GLN A 66 0.94 21.21 -24.28
N GLN A 67 -0.29 21.70 -24.16
CA GLN A 67 -0.66 22.79 -23.24
C GLN A 67 -1.18 22.27 -21.89
N ARG A 68 -1.25 20.94 -21.73
CA ARG A 68 -1.68 20.28 -20.50
C ARG A 68 -0.52 20.27 -19.50
N SER A 69 -0.85 20.58 -18.26
CA SER A 69 0.08 20.58 -17.13
C SER A 69 -0.68 20.11 -15.89
N ALA A 70 0.03 19.72 -14.83
CA ALA A 70 -0.58 19.35 -13.56
C ALA A 70 -1.50 20.45 -12.97
N SER A 71 -1.27 21.72 -13.33
CA SER A 71 -2.07 22.87 -12.90
C SER A 71 -3.24 23.21 -13.82
N SER A 72 -3.34 22.58 -14.99
CA SER A 72 -4.37 22.90 -15.99
C SER A 72 -5.21 21.71 -16.44
N PHE A 73 -4.73 20.49 -16.22
CA PHE A 73 -5.34 19.26 -16.69
C PHE A 73 -5.02 18.11 -15.74
N PHE A 74 -6.01 17.28 -15.47
CA PHE A 74 -5.89 16.11 -14.63
C PHE A 74 -6.67 14.93 -15.24
N ALA A 75 -6.08 13.75 -15.15
CA ALA A 75 -6.66 12.49 -15.60
C ALA A 75 -6.49 11.48 -14.46
N SER A 76 -7.58 10.89 -13.97
CA SER A 76 -7.53 10.01 -12.79
C SER A 76 -6.69 8.75 -13.03
N ARG A 77 -6.49 8.36 -14.30
CA ARG A 77 -5.64 7.23 -14.72
C ARG A 77 -4.22 7.28 -14.18
N VAL A 78 -3.69 8.46 -13.83
CA VAL A 78 -2.38 8.54 -13.16
C VAL A 78 -2.33 7.77 -11.83
N PHE A 79 -3.50 7.46 -11.25
CA PHE A 79 -3.68 6.63 -10.06
C PHE A 79 -4.30 5.26 -10.36
N GLY A 80 -4.38 4.86 -11.63
CA GLY A 80 -5.14 3.70 -12.09
C GLY A 80 -6.57 4.04 -12.52
N LEU A 81 -7.24 3.11 -13.19
CA LEU A 81 -8.65 3.23 -13.54
C LEU A 81 -9.53 2.85 -12.35
N THR A 82 -10.64 3.55 -12.17
CA THR A 82 -11.59 3.24 -11.10
C THR A 82 -12.53 2.12 -11.55
N ARG A 83 -12.62 1.03 -10.80
CA ARG A 83 -13.56 -0.05 -11.10
C ARG A 83 -15.00 0.39 -10.78
N THR A 84 -15.94 0.01 -11.62
CA THR A 84 -17.36 0.29 -11.42
C THR A 84 -18.04 -0.93 -10.78
N GLN A 85 -18.95 -0.68 -9.84
CA GLN A 85 -19.77 -1.72 -9.22
C GLN A 85 -21.18 -1.59 -9.77
N SER A 86 -21.70 -2.66 -10.37
CA SER A 86 -23.05 -2.67 -10.98
C SER A 86 -23.29 -1.58 -12.03
N GLY A 87 -22.22 -1.13 -12.69
CA GLY A 87 -22.27 -0.04 -13.67
C GLY A 87 -22.33 1.36 -13.07
N GLU A 88 -22.05 1.52 -11.77
CA GLU A 88 -21.93 2.82 -11.12
C GLU A 88 -20.56 2.97 -10.45
N ALA A 89 -20.08 4.22 -10.34
CA ALA A 89 -18.88 4.56 -9.60
C ALA A 89 -18.97 5.98 -9.03
N THR A 90 -18.37 6.18 -7.85
CA THR A 90 -18.16 7.52 -7.29
C THR A 90 -16.66 7.81 -7.27
N TYR A 91 -16.24 8.93 -7.85
CA TYR A 91 -14.85 9.36 -7.83
C TYR A 91 -14.67 10.64 -7.02
N PHE A 92 -13.88 10.57 -5.95
CA PHE A 92 -13.48 11.74 -5.16
C PHE A 92 -12.18 12.34 -5.69
N VAL A 93 -12.21 13.62 -6.03
CA VAL A 93 -11.01 14.30 -6.52
C VAL A 93 -10.06 14.55 -5.36
N PRO A 94 -8.80 14.05 -5.41
CA PRO A 94 -7.85 14.26 -4.32
C PRO A 94 -7.62 15.76 -4.05
N ALA A 95 -7.56 16.15 -2.78
CA ALA A 95 -7.36 17.55 -2.39
C ALA A 95 -6.08 18.17 -3.00
N ALA A 96 -5.01 17.37 -3.16
CA ALA A 96 -3.78 17.79 -3.80
C ALA A 96 -3.97 18.15 -5.29
N VAL A 97 -4.83 17.42 -6.00
CA VAL A 97 -5.18 17.68 -7.41
C VAL A 97 -6.00 18.96 -7.51
N LEU A 98 -7.03 19.13 -6.68
CA LEU A 98 -7.82 20.37 -6.64
C LEU A 98 -6.93 21.57 -6.35
N ARG A 99 -6.01 21.46 -5.38
CA ARG A 99 -5.06 22.52 -5.07
C ARG A 99 -4.18 22.88 -6.27
N SER A 100 -3.66 21.88 -6.98
CA SER A 100 -2.83 22.07 -8.18
C SER A 100 -3.60 22.82 -9.27
N LEU A 101 -4.83 22.37 -9.56
CA LEU A 101 -5.70 23.00 -10.55
C LEU A 101 -6.08 24.45 -10.16
N LEU A 102 -6.22 24.74 -8.86
CA LEU A 102 -6.60 26.05 -8.33
C LEU A 102 -5.40 26.96 -8.00
N GLN A 103 -4.16 26.53 -8.26
CA GLN A 103 -2.95 27.23 -7.83
C GLN A 103 -2.77 28.62 -8.49
N GLY A 104 -3.43 28.87 -9.63
CA GLY A 104 -3.40 30.15 -10.33
C GLY A 104 -4.44 31.19 -9.90
N GLY A 105 -5.36 30.87 -8.98
CA GLY A 105 -6.37 31.78 -8.40
C GLY A 105 -7.43 32.35 -9.36
N ALA A 106 -7.23 32.23 -10.68
CA ALA A 106 -8.15 32.74 -11.71
C ALA A 106 -9.14 31.70 -12.23
N VAL A 107 -9.16 30.49 -11.65
CA VAL A 107 -10.03 29.41 -12.10
C VAL A 107 -11.45 29.66 -11.60
N ARG A 108 -12.36 29.98 -12.52
CA ARG A 108 -13.79 30.17 -12.21
C ARG A 108 -14.63 28.91 -12.39
N GLN A 109 -14.11 27.96 -13.17
CA GLN A 109 -14.82 26.74 -13.54
C GLN A 109 -13.82 25.60 -13.71
N LEU A 110 -14.20 24.42 -13.25
CA LEU A 110 -13.51 23.16 -13.52
C LEU A 110 -14.40 22.35 -14.46
N TYR A 111 -13.94 22.15 -15.69
CA TYR A 111 -14.63 21.35 -16.69
C TYR A 111 -14.26 19.89 -16.52
N PHE A 112 -15.19 18.96 -16.78
CA PHE A 112 -14.95 17.53 -16.55
C PHE A 112 -15.58 16.63 -17.61
N THR A 113 -15.11 15.39 -17.68
CA THR A 113 -15.76 14.28 -18.41
C THR A 113 -15.37 12.94 -17.79
N ALA A 114 -16.00 11.86 -18.24
CA ALA A 114 -15.65 10.50 -17.87
C ALA A 114 -15.41 9.64 -19.13
N ILE A 115 -14.57 8.61 -19.02
CA ILE A 115 -14.32 7.63 -20.08
C ILE A 115 -14.36 6.24 -19.49
N GLY A 116 -15.21 5.36 -20.01
CA GLY A 116 -15.30 3.96 -19.61
C GLY A 116 -14.37 3.05 -20.43
N TYR A 117 -13.84 1.98 -19.83
CA TYR A 117 -12.90 1.03 -20.44
C TYR A 117 -13.29 -0.42 -20.17
N ASP A 118 -12.92 -1.31 -21.09
CA ASP A 118 -13.19 -2.76 -20.98
C ASP A 118 -12.29 -3.45 -19.96
N ASP A 119 -11.09 -2.92 -19.73
CA ASP A 119 -10.06 -3.48 -18.85
C ASP A 119 -9.24 -2.40 -18.12
N GLU A 120 -8.34 -2.83 -17.24
CA GLU A 120 -7.50 -1.95 -16.41
C GLU A 120 -6.40 -1.25 -17.22
N GLU A 121 -6.02 -1.84 -18.36
CA GLU A 121 -5.05 -1.28 -19.31
C GLU A 121 -5.63 -0.11 -20.13
N GLY A 122 -6.95 0.02 -20.14
CA GLY A 122 -7.66 1.13 -20.78
C GLY A 122 -8.02 0.89 -22.23
N HIS A 123 -8.28 -0.36 -22.63
CA HIS A 123 -8.84 -0.70 -23.93
C HIS A 123 -10.34 -0.40 -23.99
N GLY A 124 -10.88 -0.30 -25.21
CA GLY A 124 -12.32 -0.17 -25.42
C GLY A 124 -12.94 1.14 -24.92
N ALA A 125 -12.18 2.23 -25.02
CA ALA A 125 -12.56 3.55 -24.53
C ALA A 125 -13.92 4.02 -25.07
N VAL A 126 -14.86 4.29 -24.16
CA VAL A 126 -16.17 4.90 -24.46
C VAL A 126 -16.30 6.20 -23.67
N PRO A 127 -16.11 7.37 -24.30
CA PRO A 127 -16.21 8.64 -23.61
C PRO A 127 -17.68 9.03 -23.36
N ALA A 128 -17.94 9.68 -22.22
CA ALA A 128 -19.25 10.27 -21.92
C ALA A 128 -19.61 11.41 -22.90
N HIS A 129 -18.60 12.11 -23.39
CA HIS A 129 -18.71 13.21 -24.34
C HIS A 129 -17.56 13.14 -25.35
N THR A 130 -17.83 13.39 -26.62
CA THR A 130 -16.79 13.51 -27.64
C THR A 130 -15.93 14.75 -27.42
N PRO A 131 -14.68 14.78 -27.91
CA PRO A 131 -13.83 15.99 -27.81
C PRO A 131 -14.48 17.25 -28.43
N ALA A 132 -15.27 17.08 -29.50
CA ALA A 132 -15.98 18.19 -30.16
C ALA A 132 -17.18 18.71 -29.36
N GLU A 133 -17.83 17.87 -28.55
CA GLU A 133 -18.84 18.29 -27.58
C GLU A 133 -18.18 19.01 -26.41
N LEU A 134 -17.11 18.45 -25.85
CA LEU A 134 -16.38 19.07 -24.73
C LEU A 134 -15.79 20.43 -25.08
N ALA A 135 -15.31 20.62 -26.31
CA ALA A 135 -14.81 21.91 -26.75
C ALA A 135 -15.89 23.01 -26.80
N ARG A 136 -17.18 22.64 -26.89
CA ARG A 136 -18.32 23.57 -27.03
C ARG A 136 -19.14 23.71 -25.76
N ASP A 137 -19.38 22.60 -25.07
CA ASP A 137 -20.35 22.48 -23.98
C ASP A 137 -19.90 21.43 -22.94
N ALA A 138 -18.63 21.51 -22.51
CA ALA A 138 -18.16 20.64 -21.44
C ALA A 138 -18.91 20.94 -20.12
N PRO A 139 -19.38 19.91 -19.39
CA PRO A 139 -19.98 20.15 -18.09
C PRO A 139 -18.92 20.70 -17.12
N ALA A 140 -19.35 21.60 -16.23
CA ALA A 140 -18.45 22.34 -15.37
C ALA A 140 -18.99 22.49 -13.94
N VAL A 141 -18.06 22.53 -12.99
CA VAL A 141 -18.30 22.94 -11.60
C VAL A 141 -17.80 24.36 -11.42
N LEU A 142 -18.66 25.24 -10.89
CA LEU A 142 -18.29 26.61 -10.58
C LEU A 142 -17.32 26.64 -9.40
N VAL A 143 -16.33 27.52 -9.46
CA VAL A 143 -15.43 27.79 -8.33
C VAL A 143 -15.79 29.16 -7.79
N GLU A 144 -16.07 29.24 -6.48
CA GLU A 144 -16.41 30.51 -5.84
C GLU A 144 -15.29 31.55 -6.01
N ALA A 145 -15.67 32.81 -6.22
CA ALA A 145 -14.72 33.90 -6.27
C ALA A 145 -13.94 33.99 -4.96
N GLY A 146 -12.60 33.92 -5.04
CA GLY A 146 -11.74 33.90 -3.86
C GLY A 146 -11.63 32.55 -3.17
N PHE A 147 -12.17 31.47 -3.74
CA PHE A 147 -11.85 30.10 -3.34
C PHE A 147 -10.70 29.56 -4.20
N GLY A 148 -9.50 29.49 -3.63
CA GLY A 148 -8.32 28.96 -4.32
C GLY A 148 -7.55 27.93 -3.49
N ALA A 149 -6.32 27.65 -3.91
CA ALA A 149 -5.43 26.70 -3.25
C ALA A 149 -5.18 27.01 -1.76
N GLN A 150 -5.18 28.29 -1.39
CA GLN A 150 -4.96 28.73 0.00
C GLN A 150 -6.18 28.44 0.87
N GLU A 151 -7.39 28.78 0.40
CA GLU A 151 -8.65 28.49 1.09
C GLU A 151 -8.86 27.00 1.25
N LEU A 152 -8.55 26.21 0.21
CA LEU A 152 -8.62 24.75 0.27
C LEU A 152 -7.68 24.21 1.37
N SER A 153 -6.47 24.74 1.49
CA SER A 153 -5.53 24.36 2.57
C SER A 153 -6.05 24.74 3.97
N ARG A 154 -6.74 25.87 4.11
CA ARG A 154 -7.40 26.26 5.37
C ARG A 154 -8.58 25.36 5.72
N ALA A 155 -9.39 25.00 4.72
CA ALA A 155 -10.58 24.18 4.93
C ALA A 155 -10.23 22.74 5.39
N PHE A 156 -9.10 22.19 4.94
CA PHE A 156 -8.59 20.89 5.40
C PHE A 156 -7.70 20.97 6.66
N GLY A 157 -7.66 22.13 7.33
CA GLY A 157 -7.03 22.30 8.64
C GLY A 157 -5.50 22.10 8.69
N THR A 158 -4.83 21.96 7.54
CA THR A 158 -3.41 21.60 7.50
C THR A 158 -2.65 22.52 6.55
N SER A 159 -1.78 23.38 7.09
CA SER A 159 -1.00 24.33 6.28
C SER A 159 0.04 23.61 5.42
N LEU A 160 0.19 24.02 4.15
CA LEU A 160 1.17 23.50 3.20
C LEU A 160 2.61 23.62 3.74
N GLU A 161 2.95 24.67 4.47
CA GLU A 161 4.30 24.86 5.02
C GLU A 161 4.67 23.81 6.06
N ARG A 162 3.70 23.29 6.83
CA ARG A 162 3.91 22.15 7.73
C ARG A 162 4.04 20.82 6.99
N LEU A 163 3.47 20.72 5.79
CA LEU A 163 3.61 19.55 4.90
C LEU A 163 4.88 19.64 4.02
N LEU A 164 5.36 20.84 3.67
CA LEU A 164 6.54 21.09 2.85
C LEU A 164 7.84 21.27 3.65
N ARG A 165 7.81 21.79 4.88
CA ARG A 165 9.01 21.86 5.75
C ARG A 165 9.62 20.50 6.08
N HIS A 166 8.88 19.42 5.84
CA HIS A 166 9.35 18.04 6.01
C HIS A 166 9.65 17.31 4.69
N GLY A 167 9.77 18.03 3.55
CA GLY A 167 10.20 17.46 2.27
C GLY A 167 11.44 18.17 1.68
N PRO A 168 12.40 17.46 1.04
CA PRO A 168 13.68 18.03 0.60
C PRO A 168 13.62 18.84 -0.71
N ALA A 169 12.47 19.39 -1.08
CA ALA A 169 12.22 19.96 -2.40
C ALA A 169 12.34 21.49 -2.48
N ALA A 170 13.34 22.09 -1.81
CA ALA A 170 13.64 23.51 -2.01
C ALA A 170 14.41 23.78 -3.32
N ASP A 171 15.11 22.79 -3.90
CA ASP A 171 16.10 23.04 -4.98
C ASP A 171 15.98 22.18 -6.27
N ALA A 172 14.86 21.48 -6.54
CA ALA A 172 14.74 20.67 -7.75
C ALA A 172 14.18 21.45 -8.97
N PRO A 173 14.73 21.29 -10.20
CA PRO A 173 14.25 21.97 -11.41
C PRO A 173 12.86 21.47 -11.85
N ARG A 174 12.00 22.41 -12.27
CA ARG A 174 10.56 22.23 -12.56
C ARG A 174 10.20 21.41 -13.81
N GLU A 175 11.16 20.89 -14.59
CA GLU A 175 10.88 20.39 -15.96
C GLU A 175 10.35 18.94 -16.05
N ALA A 176 10.55 18.09 -15.04
CA ALA A 176 10.29 16.64 -15.17
C ALA A 176 8.81 16.20 -15.07
N VAL A 177 7.86 17.10 -14.77
CA VAL A 177 6.43 16.75 -14.58
C VAL A 177 5.63 16.81 -15.89
N SER A 178 6.20 17.35 -16.97
CA SER A 178 5.44 17.66 -18.20
C SER A 178 5.07 16.45 -19.07
N THR A 179 5.79 15.33 -18.99
CA THR A 179 5.65 14.20 -19.95
C THR A 179 4.50 13.23 -19.64
N ALA A 180 4.05 13.12 -18.39
CA ALA A 180 2.91 12.26 -18.03
C ALA A 180 1.53 12.81 -18.47
N TYR A 181 1.44 14.11 -18.80
CA TYR A 181 0.18 14.78 -19.14
C TYR A 181 -0.11 14.84 -20.66
N ALA A 182 0.79 14.30 -21.49
CA ALA A 182 0.79 14.51 -22.94
C ALA A 182 0.50 13.26 -23.80
N ALA A 183 0.19 12.09 -23.22
CA ALA A 183 -0.11 10.90 -24.02
C ALA A 183 -1.45 11.08 -24.78
N PRO A 184 -1.46 11.04 -26.14
CA PRO A 184 -2.70 11.10 -26.91
C PRO A 184 -3.47 9.78 -26.78
N VAL A 185 -4.81 9.87 -26.83
CA VAL A 185 -5.69 8.73 -27.12
C VAL A 185 -5.37 8.25 -28.53
N ASP A 186 -4.86 7.03 -28.68
CA ASP A 186 -4.49 6.49 -29.99
C ASP A 186 -5.76 6.15 -30.79
N SER A 187 -6.21 7.10 -31.61
CA SER A 187 -7.40 6.97 -32.46
C SER A 187 -7.20 6.02 -33.66
N ARG A 188 -6.09 5.27 -33.73
CA ARG A 188 -5.78 4.34 -34.83
C ARG A 188 -6.34 2.93 -34.67
N ALA A 189 -6.95 2.58 -33.55
CA ALA A 189 -7.45 1.23 -33.29
C ALA A 189 -8.71 0.82 -34.10
N ASN A 190 -9.21 1.64 -35.04
CA ASN A 190 -10.50 1.37 -35.71
C ASN A 190 -10.52 1.59 -37.23
N GLN A 191 -9.44 1.25 -37.95
CA GLN A 191 -9.48 1.14 -39.41
C GLN A 191 -9.40 -0.34 -39.86
N PRO A 192 -10.32 -0.82 -40.73
CA PRO A 192 -10.23 -2.15 -41.30
C PRO A 192 -9.17 -2.16 -42.42
N THR A 193 -7.96 -2.65 -42.11
CA THR A 193 -6.94 -2.92 -43.14
C THR A 193 -7.25 -4.22 -43.86
N THR A 194 -7.84 -4.13 -45.05
CA THR A 194 -7.79 -5.21 -46.04
C THR A 194 -6.43 -5.19 -46.72
N SER A 195 -5.46 -5.96 -46.21
CA SER A 195 -4.25 -6.30 -46.97
C SER A 195 -4.05 -7.80 -46.99
N ARG A 196 -4.38 -8.35 -48.16
CA ARG A 196 -4.15 -9.71 -48.64
C ARG A 196 -2.64 -10.00 -48.60
N TRP A 197 -2.22 -10.94 -47.75
CA TRP A 197 -0.89 -11.53 -47.81
C TRP A 197 -1.04 -13.05 -47.91
N THR A 198 -0.62 -13.60 -49.05
CA THR A 198 -0.58 -15.03 -49.34
C THR A 198 0.77 -15.58 -48.89
N GLY A 199 0.78 -16.37 -47.83
CA GLY A 199 1.97 -17.05 -47.34
C GLY A 199 1.58 -18.24 -46.48
N THR A 200 1.48 -19.41 -47.11
CA THR A 200 1.16 -20.69 -46.48
C THR A 200 2.33 -21.18 -45.62
N GLY A 201 2.12 -21.23 -44.30
CA GLY A 201 2.99 -21.91 -43.34
C GLY A 201 2.16 -22.35 -42.13
N ARG A 202 1.54 -23.53 -42.21
CA ARG A 202 0.79 -24.14 -41.10
C ARG A 202 1.79 -24.72 -40.09
N ILE A 203 1.88 -24.14 -38.91
CA ILE A 203 2.36 -24.83 -37.71
C ILE A 203 1.11 -25.21 -36.89
N GLN A 204 0.84 -26.50 -36.78
CA GLN A 204 -0.16 -27.04 -35.86
C GLN A 204 0.45 -27.09 -34.47
N ILE A 205 -0.12 -26.35 -33.51
CA ILE A 205 0.18 -26.50 -32.09
C ILE A 205 -0.91 -27.40 -31.49
N PRO A 206 -0.59 -28.59 -30.95
CA PRO A 206 -1.55 -29.38 -30.20
C PRO A 206 -1.82 -28.69 -28.86
N ARG A 207 -3.10 -28.37 -28.60
CA ARG A 207 -3.57 -27.98 -27.26
C ARG A 207 -3.50 -29.20 -26.35
N VAL A 208 -2.46 -29.27 -25.51
CA VAL A 208 -2.45 -30.15 -24.34
C VAL A 208 -3.25 -29.45 -23.25
N ARG A 209 -4.38 -30.05 -22.88
CA ARG A 209 -5.19 -29.66 -21.73
C ARG A 209 -4.52 -30.22 -20.48
N VAL A 210 -3.88 -29.36 -19.70
CA VAL A 210 -3.41 -29.71 -18.35
C VAL A 210 -4.48 -29.26 -17.38
N GLU A 211 -5.18 -30.22 -16.77
CA GLU A 211 -5.99 -30.00 -15.58
C GLU A 211 -5.04 -29.94 -14.39
N SER A 212 -4.55 -28.75 -14.09
CA SER A 212 -3.83 -28.46 -12.85
C SER A 212 -4.77 -27.78 -11.87
N ALA A 213 -5.03 -28.45 -10.74
CA ALA A 213 -5.70 -27.89 -9.58
C ALA A 213 -4.83 -26.76 -8.98
N ALA A 214 -4.99 -25.55 -9.51
CA ALA A 214 -4.45 -24.34 -8.90
C ALA A 214 -5.51 -23.80 -7.93
N GLN A 215 -5.17 -23.81 -6.65
CA GLN A 215 -5.89 -23.08 -5.61
C GLN A 215 -5.67 -21.59 -5.90
N GLU A 216 -6.74 -20.86 -6.23
CA GLU A 216 -6.71 -19.43 -6.57
C GLU A 216 -6.00 -18.64 -5.46
N PHE A 217 -4.88 -18.02 -5.81
CA PHE A 217 -4.23 -17.00 -5.02
C PHE A 217 -4.95 -15.67 -5.33
N ASP A 218 -5.80 -15.22 -4.41
CA ASP A 218 -6.36 -13.87 -4.47
C ASP A 218 -5.23 -12.84 -4.24
N GLY A 219 -4.75 -12.27 -5.34
CA GLY A 219 -3.86 -11.10 -5.33
C GLY A 219 -4.58 -9.90 -4.71
N PHE A 220 -3.87 -9.15 -3.88
CA PHE A 220 -4.35 -7.97 -3.17
C PHE A 220 -4.78 -6.86 -4.15
N ALA A 221 -6.08 -6.73 -4.39
CA ALA A 221 -6.67 -5.54 -4.98
C ALA A 221 -7.16 -4.60 -3.86
N LEU A 222 -6.58 -3.40 -3.76
CA LEU A 222 -7.07 -2.33 -2.89
C LEU A 222 -8.53 -2.01 -3.24
N SER A 223 -9.47 -2.38 -2.36
CA SER A 223 -10.92 -2.19 -2.57
C SER A 223 -11.52 -1.32 -1.45
N GLU A 224 -11.72 -0.04 -1.73
CA GLU A 224 -12.34 0.97 -0.85
C GLU A 224 -13.90 0.91 -0.86
N PRO A 225 -14.60 1.55 0.09
CA PRO A 225 -15.64 0.94 0.94
C PRO A 225 -17.08 0.95 0.40
N ASP A 226 -17.84 -0.11 0.72
CA ASP A 226 -19.31 -0.11 0.71
C ASP A 226 -19.85 0.61 1.96
N LEU A 227 -20.59 1.69 1.73
CA LEU A 227 -21.46 2.34 2.71
C LEU A 227 -22.89 2.18 2.21
N ASP A 228 -23.59 1.16 2.69
CA ASP A 228 -25.07 1.14 2.70
C ASP A 228 -25.56 0.27 3.87
N GLY A 229 -26.42 0.84 4.70
CA GLY A 229 -27.18 0.09 5.69
C GLY A 229 -27.55 0.87 6.95
N PHE A 230 -28.39 1.90 6.84
CA PHE A 230 -29.43 2.21 7.83
C PHE A 230 -30.42 3.22 7.23
N ASP A 231 -31.39 2.72 6.46
CA ASP A 231 -32.66 3.42 6.29
C ASP A 231 -33.78 2.50 6.78
N ARG A 232 -34.32 2.84 7.95
CA ARG A 232 -35.54 2.28 8.52
C ARG A 232 -36.69 3.08 7.91
N GLU A 233 -37.30 2.53 6.87
CA GLU A 233 -38.47 3.09 6.22
C GLU A 233 -39.67 2.94 7.17
N VAL A 234 -40.18 4.07 7.67
CA VAL A 234 -41.45 4.15 8.42
C VAL A 234 -42.54 4.48 7.43
N ASP A 235 -43.38 3.48 7.13
CA ASP A 235 -44.59 3.62 6.33
C ASP A 235 -45.57 4.62 6.95
N LEU A 236 -45.83 5.71 6.25
CA LEU A 236 -46.97 6.61 6.50
C LEU A 236 -47.59 7.06 5.17
N ALA A 237 -48.59 6.32 4.68
CA ALA A 237 -49.69 6.91 3.90
C ALA A 237 -50.88 5.94 3.70
N SER A 238 -52.01 6.30 4.33
CA SER A 238 -53.43 6.13 3.94
C SER A 238 -54.23 5.79 5.21
N GLY A 239 -55.37 6.40 5.54
CA GLY A 239 -56.28 7.26 4.81
C GLY A 239 -57.68 6.94 5.32
N GLN A 240 -58.34 7.92 5.97
CA GLN A 240 -59.79 8.03 6.20
C GLN A 240 -60.53 6.91 6.95
N GLU A 241 -61.03 7.23 8.15
CA GLU A 241 -62.46 7.09 8.43
C GLU A 241 -62.93 8.05 9.53
N ALA A 242 -64.13 8.58 9.33
CA ALA A 242 -64.77 9.63 10.11
C ALA A 242 -65.49 9.07 11.34
N ALA A 243 -65.51 9.82 12.46
CA ALA A 243 -66.73 10.07 13.26
C ALA A 243 -66.46 10.90 14.54
N ARG A 244 -67.28 11.95 14.68
CA ARG A 244 -67.96 12.43 15.90
C ARG A 244 -67.20 13.30 16.92
N TYR A 245 -67.63 14.57 16.94
CA TYR A 245 -68.02 15.42 18.08
C TYR A 245 -67.80 14.91 19.51
N GLU A 246 -67.10 15.72 20.32
CA GLU A 246 -67.45 16.28 21.65
C GLU A 246 -66.16 16.91 22.23
N THR A 247 -65.96 18.23 22.17
CA THR A 247 -66.39 19.29 23.11
C THR A 247 -66.24 18.94 24.59
N TYR A 248 -65.14 19.39 25.21
CA TYR A 248 -64.93 19.94 26.57
C TYR A 248 -63.42 20.29 26.59
N GLY A 249 -62.91 21.48 26.92
CA GLY A 249 -63.31 22.45 27.93
C GLY A 249 -62.25 22.45 29.05
N THR A 250 -61.80 23.65 29.47
CA THR A 250 -60.90 24.02 30.60
C THR A 250 -59.40 23.90 30.34
N ASP A 251 -58.61 24.98 30.19
CA ASP A 251 -58.32 26.15 31.06
C ASP A 251 -57.06 25.92 31.92
N ASP A 252 -56.17 26.92 31.89
CA ASP A 252 -55.19 27.32 32.93
C ASP A 252 -54.05 26.34 33.29
N GLU A 253 -52.81 26.71 33.61
CA GLU A 253 -52.10 27.93 34.00
C GLU A 253 -50.60 27.60 33.76
N ASP A 254 -49.82 28.43 33.08
CA ASP A 254 -48.85 29.37 33.69
C ASP A 254 -48.12 28.83 34.96
N ARG A 255 -46.80 28.53 34.84
CA ARG A 255 -45.80 28.68 35.92
C ARG A 255 -44.38 28.38 35.42
N GLY A 256 -43.53 29.39 35.57
CA GLY A 256 -42.11 29.36 35.27
C GLY A 256 -41.28 28.52 36.24
N TYR A 257 -40.13 28.07 35.75
CA TYR A 257 -39.10 27.40 36.52
C TYR A 257 -38.05 28.41 36.98
N ASP A 258 -37.94 28.59 38.29
CA ASP A 258 -36.84 29.27 38.95
C ASP A 258 -35.88 28.24 39.57
N HIS A 259 -34.59 28.56 39.48
CA HIS A 259 -33.45 27.80 39.97
C HIS A 259 -33.41 27.76 41.51
N HIS A 260 -33.17 26.58 42.09
CA HIS A 260 -32.64 26.48 43.45
C HIS A 260 -31.47 25.47 43.54
N ASP A 261 -30.33 26.02 43.93
CA ASP A 261 -29.17 25.37 44.53
C ASP A 261 -29.53 24.79 45.89
N HIS A 262 -29.06 23.58 46.20
CA HIS A 262 -28.93 23.09 47.57
C HIS A 262 -27.65 22.29 47.76
N ASP A 263 -26.71 22.94 48.45
CA ASP A 263 -25.66 22.33 49.29
C ASP A 263 -26.28 21.54 50.43
N HIS A 264 -25.77 20.34 50.72
CA HIS A 264 -25.93 19.68 52.02
C HIS A 264 -24.64 18.93 52.39
N ASP A 265 -23.97 19.44 53.43
CA ASP A 265 -22.99 18.77 54.26
C ASP A 265 -23.64 18.29 55.59
N HIS A 266 -22.93 17.36 56.25
CA HIS A 266 -23.06 16.86 57.64
C HIS A 266 -24.18 15.80 57.86
N ASP A 267 -23.99 14.64 58.49
CA ASP A 267 -23.12 14.29 59.62
C ASP A 267 -23.14 12.77 59.92
N GLU A 268 -22.21 12.36 60.79
CA GLU A 268 -21.90 11.03 61.33
C GLU A 268 -23.03 10.32 62.11
N VAL A 269 -22.92 8.98 62.31
CA VAL A 269 -22.97 8.27 63.63
C VAL A 269 -22.85 6.72 63.46
N GLN A 270 -21.77 6.18 64.05
CA GLN A 270 -21.55 4.92 64.81
C GLN A 270 -22.28 3.60 64.52
N GLY A 271 -21.50 2.49 64.55
CA GLY A 271 -21.87 1.27 65.29
C GLY A 271 -21.54 -0.09 64.64
N SER A 272 -20.44 -0.72 65.04
CA SER A 272 -20.07 -2.13 64.76
C SER A 272 -20.98 -3.15 65.51
N PRO A 273 -20.98 -4.47 65.22
CA PRO A 273 -19.86 -5.37 65.58
C PRO A 273 -19.55 -6.57 64.65
N GLN A 274 -18.29 -7.02 64.72
CA GLN A 274 -17.76 -8.33 64.30
C GLN A 274 -18.22 -9.48 65.23
N PRO A 275 -18.13 -10.76 64.78
CA PRO A 275 -17.08 -11.68 65.29
C PRO A 275 -16.46 -12.58 64.18
N ALA A 276 -15.12 -12.73 64.12
CA ALA A 276 -14.24 -13.78 64.73
C ALA A 276 -14.12 -15.09 63.90
N ALA A 277 -12.97 -15.31 63.22
CA ALA A 277 -11.86 -16.25 63.54
C ALA A 277 -11.99 -17.59 62.76
N SER A 278 -10.99 -18.29 62.19
CA SER A 278 -9.53 -18.51 62.38
C SER A 278 -9.01 -19.19 61.07
N ALA A 279 -7.76 -19.08 60.58
CA ALA A 279 -6.49 -19.65 61.07
C ALA A 279 -5.36 -19.19 60.08
N SER A 280 -4.26 -18.57 60.49
CA SER A 280 -3.00 -19.14 61.03
C SER A 280 -2.13 -19.96 60.06
N TYR A 281 -1.13 -19.32 59.45
CA TYR A 281 0.27 -19.74 59.19
C TYR A 281 0.98 -18.46 58.68
N GLY A 282 2.05 -17.89 59.22
CA GLY A 282 3.18 -18.42 59.98
C GLY A 282 4.43 -18.37 59.10
N GLY A 283 5.17 -17.25 59.09
CA GLY A 283 6.42 -17.15 58.33
C GLY A 283 6.99 -15.73 58.28
N ALA A 284 7.72 -15.35 59.32
CA ALA A 284 8.53 -14.14 59.39
C ALA A 284 9.66 -14.15 58.36
N TRP A 285 10.01 -12.99 57.79
CA TRP A 285 11.39 -12.61 57.44
C TRP A 285 11.49 -11.08 57.45
N SER A 286 12.38 -10.59 58.30
CA SER A 286 12.73 -9.19 58.54
C SER A 286 13.96 -8.80 57.73
N GLY A 287 13.98 -7.58 57.20
CA GLY A 287 15.18 -6.94 56.63
C GLY A 287 14.74 -5.83 55.68
N ALA A 288 14.59 -4.60 56.18
CA ALA A 288 15.63 -3.57 56.27
C ALA A 288 15.44 -2.56 55.14
N ALA A 289 15.08 -1.35 55.55
CA ALA A 289 14.90 -0.17 54.72
C ALA A 289 16.22 0.26 54.09
N ALA A 290 16.14 0.72 52.85
CA ALA A 290 17.08 1.66 52.27
C ALA A 290 16.24 2.65 51.45
N ASP A 291 16.20 3.87 51.95
CA ASP A 291 15.77 5.07 51.26
C ASP A 291 16.78 5.36 50.15
N ASP A 292 16.33 5.42 48.90
CA ASP A 292 17.12 5.95 47.78
C ASP A 292 16.59 7.36 47.46
N ASP A 293 17.29 8.34 48.03
CA ASP A 293 17.22 9.76 47.69
C ASP A 293 17.65 9.97 46.23
N TYR A 294 16.77 10.55 45.42
CA TYR A 294 17.11 11.10 44.12
C TYR A 294 17.74 12.48 44.33
N ASP A 295 19.05 12.57 44.09
CA ASP A 295 19.85 13.80 44.10
C ASP A 295 19.88 14.45 42.70
N ASP A 296 19.30 15.63 42.64
CA ASP A 296 19.16 16.54 41.51
C ASP A 296 20.40 17.44 41.36
N GLY A 297 21.42 16.90 40.71
CA GLY A 297 22.66 17.62 40.38
C GLY A 297 22.55 18.54 39.16
N PHE A 298 22.03 19.76 39.36
CA PHE A 298 22.41 20.93 38.53
C PHE A 298 23.59 21.66 39.20
N GLY A 299 24.71 21.73 38.50
CA GLY A 299 25.89 22.50 38.91
C GLY A 299 26.65 23.02 37.70
N GLU A 300 26.53 24.31 37.45
CA GLU A 300 27.27 25.10 36.47
C GLU A 300 28.76 25.21 36.84
N ASP A 301 29.53 25.52 35.79
CA ASP A 301 30.71 26.39 35.73
C ASP A 301 32.12 25.82 35.49
N ALA A 302 32.70 26.45 34.45
CA ALA A 302 34.10 26.83 34.24
C ALA A 302 35.18 25.74 34.07
N ASP A 303 35.70 25.60 32.85
CA ASP A 303 36.98 26.23 32.48
C ASP A 303 37.47 25.78 31.10
N ALA A 304 37.75 26.76 30.24
CA ALA A 304 38.52 26.59 29.01
C ALA A 304 40.03 26.57 29.32
N PRO A 305 40.84 25.91 28.47
CA PRO A 305 42.05 26.61 28.06
C PRO A 305 42.37 26.53 26.55
N ALA A 306 42.62 27.72 26.03
CA ALA A 306 43.67 28.14 25.10
C ALA A 306 44.39 27.12 24.19
N VAL A 307 44.21 27.36 22.88
CA VAL A 307 45.24 27.59 21.84
C VAL A 307 46.65 27.03 22.10
N SER A 308 47.10 26.12 21.23
CA SER A 308 48.50 26.10 20.81
C SER A 308 48.68 25.62 19.36
N SER A 309 49.28 26.49 18.58
CA SER A 309 49.70 26.34 17.19
C SER A 309 51.01 25.54 17.08
N HIS A 310 51.03 24.47 16.29
CA HIS A 310 52.29 23.87 15.82
C HIS A 310 52.30 23.64 14.30
N GLN A 311 52.96 24.59 13.63
CA GLN A 311 54.04 24.41 12.66
C GLN A 311 53.91 23.33 11.57
N ALA A 312 53.76 23.85 10.35
CA ALA A 312 54.13 23.20 9.10
C ALA A 312 55.58 22.69 9.15
N ARG A 313 55.78 21.39 8.89
CA ARG A 313 57.06 20.82 8.51
C ARG A 313 57.13 20.65 7.00
N THR A 314 57.99 21.44 6.38
CA THR A 314 58.53 21.27 5.04
C THR A 314 59.26 19.93 4.92
N ARG A 315 58.84 19.09 3.98
CA ARG A 315 59.47 17.82 3.61
C ARG A 315 60.59 18.11 2.60
N GLY A 316 61.84 17.94 3.02
CA GLY A 316 63.01 17.97 2.14
C GLY A 316 63.21 16.64 1.40
N PRO A 317 64.02 16.62 0.32
CA PRO A 317 64.18 15.48 -0.57
C PRO A 317 65.16 14.44 0.00
N GLU A 318 64.79 13.17 -0.06
CA GLU A 318 65.67 12.03 0.24
C GLU A 318 66.55 11.65 -0.97
N PRO A 319 67.72 11.05 -0.73
CA PRO A 319 68.72 10.76 -1.75
C PRO A 319 68.40 9.48 -2.53
N ALA A 320 68.82 9.46 -3.79
CA ALA A 320 68.81 8.30 -4.66
C ALA A 320 69.78 7.23 -4.17
N GLU A 321 69.25 6.06 -3.81
CA GLU A 321 70.03 4.82 -3.71
C GLU A 321 70.16 4.20 -5.10
N LEU A 322 71.41 4.11 -5.55
CA LEU A 322 71.86 3.31 -6.67
C LEU A 322 71.73 1.83 -6.29
N ILE A 323 70.87 1.10 -7.01
CA ILE A 323 70.82 -0.35 -6.96
C ILE A 323 71.64 -0.87 -8.15
N ASP A 324 72.64 -1.68 -7.83
CA ASP A 324 73.55 -2.35 -8.75
C ASP A 324 72.80 -3.23 -9.77
N GLU A 325 73.06 -2.98 -11.05
CA GLU A 325 72.75 -3.85 -12.17
C GLU A 325 73.83 -4.94 -12.27
N GLU A 326 73.58 -6.14 -11.76
CA GLU A 326 74.35 -7.32 -12.19
C GLU A 326 73.51 -8.61 -12.06
N ASP A 327 73.36 -9.28 -13.20
CA ASP A 327 73.13 -10.71 -13.39
C ASP A 327 71.89 -11.39 -12.79
N VAL A 328 70.78 -11.40 -13.54
CA VAL A 328 69.95 -12.61 -13.68
C VAL A 328 69.41 -12.74 -15.11
N ALA A 329 70.21 -13.37 -15.98
CA ALA A 329 69.71 -13.98 -17.21
C ALA A 329 69.01 -15.31 -16.86
N GLN A 330 67.69 -15.26 -16.61
CA GLN A 330 66.85 -16.44 -16.55
C GLN A 330 65.62 -16.26 -17.46
N SER A 331 65.70 -16.93 -18.61
CA SER A 331 64.61 -17.58 -19.34
C SER A 331 63.18 -17.13 -19.01
N TYR A 332 62.69 -16.09 -19.71
CA TYR A 332 61.27 -15.81 -19.84
C TYR A 332 60.66 -16.81 -20.82
N GLY A 333 60.15 -17.92 -20.28
CA GLY A 333 59.25 -18.83 -20.97
C GLY A 333 57.87 -18.18 -21.05
N ASP A 334 57.45 -17.92 -22.28
CA ASP A 334 56.17 -17.41 -22.74
C ASP A 334 55.05 -18.46 -22.49
N GLU A 335 54.60 -18.59 -21.23
CA GLU A 335 53.50 -19.50 -20.82
C GLU A 335 52.43 -18.80 -19.94
N SER A 336 52.38 -17.47 -19.89
CA SER A 336 51.46 -16.73 -19.00
C SER A 336 50.09 -16.36 -19.60
N ASP A 337 49.85 -16.60 -20.89
CA ASP A 337 48.60 -16.16 -21.55
C ASP A 337 47.43 -17.15 -21.36
N ASP A 338 47.69 -18.38 -20.92
CA ASP A 338 46.65 -19.41 -20.73
C ASP A 338 46.00 -19.41 -19.32
N GLU A 339 46.64 -18.82 -18.29
CA GLU A 339 46.06 -18.71 -16.95
C GLU A 339 45.02 -17.57 -16.83
N GLU A 340 45.14 -16.51 -17.62
CA GLU A 340 44.19 -15.38 -17.59
C GLU A 340 42.81 -15.77 -18.17
N LEU A 341 42.78 -16.61 -19.20
CA LEU A 341 41.53 -17.13 -19.80
C LEU A 341 40.80 -18.15 -18.90
N ALA A 342 41.54 -18.89 -18.05
CA ALA A 342 40.95 -19.83 -17.10
C ALA A 342 40.30 -19.11 -15.89
N ALA A 343 40.85 -17.96 -15.47
CA ALA A 343 40.23 -17.11 -14.47
C ALA A 343 38.95 -16.42 -14.99
N GLU A 344 38.91 -16.03 -16.27
CA GLU A 344 37.70 -15.45 -16.89
C GLU A 344 36.55 -16.46 -17.05
N GLN A 345 36.83 -17.75 -17.27
CA GLN A 345 35.79 -18.80 -17.30
C GLN A 345 35.28 -19.20 -15.90
N SER A 346 36.07 -18.96 -14.85
CA SER A 346 35.71 -19.34 -13.47
C SER A 346 34.82 -18.30 -12.77
N ALA A 347 34.62 -17.11 -13.36
CA ALA A 347 33.70 -16.09 -12.87
C ALA A 347 32.26 -16.32 -13.34
N GLN A 348 31.83 -17.57 -13.46
CA GLN A 348 30.43 -17.92 -13.62
C GLN A 348 29.75 -17.67 -12.27
N ALA A 349 29.49 -16.38 -11.99
CA ALA A 349 28.90 -15.92 -10.74
C ALA A 349 27.71 -16.81 -10.41
N ASP A 350 27.72 -17.41 -9.22
CA ASP A 350 26.61 -18.25 -8.77
C ASP A 350 25.34 -17.39 -8.79
N LEU A 351 24.48 -17.63 -9.77
CA LEU A 351 23.25 -16.88 -9.97
C LEU A 351 22.17 -17.26 -8.94
N ARG A 352 22.47 -18.22 -8.06
CA ARG A 352 21.57 -18.63 -6.99
C ARG A 352 21.52 -17.54 -5.93
N PRO A 353 20.33 -17.32 -5.33
CA PRO A 353 20.25 -16.44 -4.19
C PRO A 353 21.10 -16.98 -3.05
N GLY A 354 21.74 -16.08 -2.32
CA GLY A 354 22.46 -16.42 -1.10
C GLY A 354 21.54 -17.09 -0.07
N PRO A 355 22.11 -17.73 0.97
CA PRO A 355 21.30 -18.33 2.01
C PRO A 355 20.40 -17.27 2.68
N LEU A 356 19.16 -17.65 2.99
CA LEU A 356 18.26 -16.81 3.77
C LEU A 356 18.93 -16.42 5.11
N PRO A 357 18.72 -15.19 5.62
CA PRO A 357 19.12 -14.84 6.98
C PRO A 357 18.58 -15.86 7.99
N PRO A 358 19.32 -16.18 9.06
CA PRO A 358 18.85 -17.11 10.08
C PRO A 358 17.56 -16.59 10.75
N PRO A 359 16.70 -17.49 11.29
CA PRO A 359 15.41 -17.09 11.85
C PRO A 359 15.46 -16.02 12.95
N ALA A 360 16.55 -15.97 13.73
CA ALA A 360 16.75 -14.95 14.76
C ALA A 360 16.91 -13.54 14.17
N GLU A 361 17.62 -13.43 13.04
CA GLU A 361 17.82 -12.16 12.35
C GLU A 361 16.58 -11.75 11.56
N GLN A 362 15.87 -12.70 10.96
CA GLN A 362 14.56 -12.43 10.35
C GLN A 362 13.58 -11.86 11.38
N ARG A 363 13.55 -12.43 12.60
CA ARG A 363 12.70 -11.94 13.68
C ARG A 363 13.05 -10.50 14.05
N ALA A 364 14.33 -10.19 14.26
CA ALA A 364 14.77 -8.83 14.56
C ALA A 364 14.36 -7.84 13.45
N LEU A 365 14.53 -8.24 12.19
CA LEU A 365 14.09 -7.47 11.02
C LEU A 365 12.57 -7.23 11.05
N PHE A 366 11.77 -8.26 11.29
CA PHE A 366 10.30 -8.15 11.31
C PHE A 366 9.80 -7.27 12.45
N GLU A 367 10.47 -7.28 13.60
CA GLU A 367 10.17 -6.37 14.71
C GLU A 367 10.40 -4.90 14.32
N GLU A 368 11.49 -4.59 13.63
CA GLU A 368 11.75 -3.23 13.12
C GLU A 368 10.75 -2.83 12.02
N VAL A 369 10.40 -3.75 11.12
CA VAL A 369 9.35 -3.53 10.11
C VAL A 369 8.02 -3.21 10.79
N ALA A 370 7.63 -3.99 11.79
CA ALA A 370 6.38 -3.78 12.51
C ALA A 370 6.35 -2.44 13.26
N LYS A 371 7.48 -2.03 13.87
CA LYS A 371 7.60 -0.68 14.47
C LYS A 371 7.38 0.41 13.44
N GLY A 372 8.09 0.35 12.30
CA GLY A 372 7.97 1.35 11.24
C GLY A 372 6.58 1.39 10.58
N LEU A 373 5.92 0.22 10.44
CA LEU A 373 4.56 0.17 9.92
C LEU A 373 3.50 0.73 10.89
N ASN A 374 3.78 0.67 12.19
CA ASN A 374 2.89 1.13 13.25
C ASN A 374 3.22 2.54 13.80
N GLY A 375 4.20 3.25 13.22
CA GLY A 375 4.62 4.57 13.69
C GLY A 375 5.28 4.54 15.08
N GLY A 376 6.00 3.47 15.40
CA GLY A 376 6.85 3.33 16.58
C GLY A 376 6.14 3.03 17.90
N SER A 377 4.80 3.10 17.99
CA SER A 377 4.10 3.01 19.28
C SER A 377 3.99 1.60 19.86
N THR A 378 3.86 0.58 19.02
CA THR A 378 3.75 -0.82 19.46
C THR A 378 4.36 -1.77 18.44
N LEU A 379 4.99 -2.84 18.93
CA LEU A 379 5.51 -3.94 18.08
C LEU A 379 4.37 -4.67 17.37
N TYR A 380 3.22 -4.77 18.02
CA TYR A 380 2.06 -5.49 17.52
C TYR A 380 0.96 -4.49 17.21
N GLU A 381 0.44 -4.58 15.99
CA GLU A 381 -0.78 -3.87 15.64
C GLU A 381 -1.91 -4.49 16.49
N VAL A 382 -2.43 -3.70 17.43
CA VAL A 382 -3.69 -4.01 18.11
C VAL A 382 -4.73 -4.20 17.02
N ALA A 383 -5.56 -5.23 17.12
CA ALA A 383 -6.54 -5.55 16.10
C ALA A 383 -7.28 -4.29 15.62
N ARG A 384 -7.22 -4.01 14.31
CA ARG A 384 -7.85 -2.84 13.70
C ARG A 384 -8.92 -3.27 12.72
N ARG A 385 -10.00 -2.48 12.66
CA ARG A 385 -11.00 -2.59 11.60
C ARG A 385 -10.41 -2.06 10.29
N THR A 386 -10.56 -2.84 9.25
CA THR A 386 -10.19 -2.52 7.86
C THR A 386 -11.39 -2.80 6.95
N GLN A 387 -11.27 -2.47 5.67
CA GLN A 387 -12.24 -2.89 4.64
C GLN A 387 -12.33 -4.42 4.48
N ASP A 388 -11.32 -5.15 4.93
CA ASP A 388 -11.24 -6.62 4.89
C ASP A 388 -11.47 -7.25 6.27
N GLY A 389 -12.30 -6.60 7.11
CA GLY A 389 -12.59 -7.04 8.46
C GLY A 389 -11.46 -6.68 9.43
N VAL A 390 -11.08 -7.61 10.31
CA VAL A 390 -10.00 -7.37 11.27
C VAL A 390 -8.63 -7.63 10.64
N SER A 391 -7.67 -6.74 10.93
CA SER A 391 -6.23 -6.96 10.73
C SER A 391 -5.52 -7.12 12.07
N PHE A 392 -4.60 -8.07 12.18
CA PHE A 392 -3.91 -8.39 13.43
C PHE A 392 -2.45 -8.82 13.21
N GLY A 393 -1.58 -8.43 14.15
CA GLY A 393 -0.19 -8.93 14.24
C GLY A 393 0.83 -8.15 13.40
N ILE A 394 2.09 -8.58 13.45
CA ILE A 394 3.24 -7.87 12.82
C ILE A 394 3.18 -7.80 11.29
N GLY A 395 2.43 -8.70 10.66
CA GLY A 395 2.23 -8.75 9.21
C GLY A 395 0.89 -8.17 8.76
N ALA A 396 0.16 -7.48 9.64
CA ALA A 396 -1.18 -6.94 9.37
C ALA A 396 -2.13 -8.00 8.76
N PHE A 397 -2.11 -9.23 9.29
CA PHE A 397 -2.81 -10.37 8.72
C PHE A 397 -4.33 -10.13 8.75
N THR A 398 -4.96 -10.07 7.57
CA THR A 398 -6.38 -9.69 7.45
C THR A 398 -7.32 -10.88 7.43
N GLN A 399 -8.53 -10.67 7.97
CA GLN A 399 -9.64 -11.61 7.95
C GLN A 399 -10.10 -11.91 6.52
N GLY A 400 -10.33 -10.89 5.70
CA GLY A 400 -10.85 -11.03 4.34
C GLY A 400 -9.94 -11.85 3.41
N SER A 401 -8.61 -11.74 3.56
CA SER A 401 -7.64 -12.52 2.77
C SER A 401 -7.46 -13.97 3.23
N GLY A 402 -8.01 -14.34 4.39
CA GLY A 402 -7.75 -15.64 5.03
C GLY A 402 -6.36 -15.78 5.65
N ALA A 403 -5.48 -14.77 5.54
CA ALA A 403 -4.18 -14.79 6.19
C ALA A 403 -4.30 -14.86 7.72
N LEU A 404 -5.30 -14.18 8.29
CA LEU A 404 -5.59 -14.26 9.72
C LEU A 404 -6.00 -15.67 10.15
N GLY A 405 -6.82 -16.38 9.35
CA GLY A 405 -7.21 -17.76 9.62
C GLY A 405 -6.01 -18.69 9.69
N ARG A 406 -5.11 -18.62 8.70
CA ARG A 406 -3.85 -19.39 8.68
C ARG A 406 -2.97 -19.08 9.89
N LEU A 407 -2.90 -17.82 10.31
CA LEU A 407 -2.18 -17.44 11.52
C LEU A 407 -2.75 -18.12 12.77
N LEU A 408 -4.07 -18.11 12.93
CA LEU A 408 -4.72 -18.70 14.09
C LEU A 408 -4.57 -20.23 14.11
N GLU A 409 -4.56 -20.89 12.94
CA GLU A 409 -4.22 -22.31 12.84
C GLU A 409 -2.79 -22.59 13.34
N LEU A 410 -1.81 -21.78 12.93
CA LEU A 410 -0.42 -21.90 13.41
C LEU A 410 -0.31 -21.64 14.92
N MET A 411 -1.01 -20.63 15.44
CA MET A 411 -1.04 -20.34 16.87
C MET A 411 -1.61 -21.51 17.67
N ARG A 412 -2.77 -22.04 17.25
CA ARG A 412 -3.41 -23.21 17.87
C ARG A 412 -2.53 -24.45 17.79
N GLY A 413 -1.87 -24.69 16.64
CA GLY A 413 -0.97 -25.83 16.46
C GLY A 413 0.26 -25.79 17.37
N ARG A 414 0.75 -24.59 17.70
CA ARG A 414 1.90 -24.40 18.59
C ARG A 414 1.54 -24.47 20.08
N ASP A 415 0.38 -23.95 20.47
CA ASP A 415 -0.09 -23.98 21.86
C ASP A 415 -1.63 -23.97 21.94
N ALA A 416 -2.23 -25.15 21.82
CA ALA A 416 -3.69 -25.29 21.79
C ALA A 416 -4.36 -24.89 23.12
N ALA A 417 -3.70 -25.15 24.25
CA ALA A 417 -4.23 -24.83 25.58
C ALA A 417 -4.29 -23.31 25.78
N GLU A 418 -3.21 -22.62 25.45
CA GLU A 418 -3.15 -21.17 25.52
C GLU A 418 -4.09 -20.52 24.52
N PHE A 419 -4.19 -21.06 23.30
CA PHE A 419 -5.14 -20.59 22.29
C PHE A 419 -6.59 -20.67 22.78
N ALA A 420 -7.00 -21.80 23.34
CA ALA A 420 -8.33 -21.96 23.93
C ALA A 420 -8.54 -21.01 25.13
N ARG A 421 -7.51 -20.78 25.95
CA ARG A 421 -7.57 -19.82 27.07
C ARG A 421 -7.77 -18.39 26.59
N VAL A 422 -7.05 -17.96 25.55
CA VAL A 422 -7.12 -16.58 25.03
C VAL A 422 -8.41 -16.32 24.25
N PHE A 423 -8.79 -17.23 23.35
CA PHE A 423 -9.94 -17.06 22.45
C PHE A 423 -11.25 -17.66 22.98
N GLY A 424 -11.23 -18.41 24.08
CA GLY A 424 -12.40 -18.93 24.76
C GLY A 424 -13.09 -20.09 24.02
N PRO A 425 -14.32 -20.44 24.39
CA PRO A 425 -15.03 -21.63 23.86
C PRO A 425 -15.39 -21.54 22.37
N GLN A 426 -15.28 -20.35 21.77
CA GLN A 426 -15.54 -20.11 20.35
C GLN A 426 -14.26 -20.21 19.50
N SER A 427 -13.13 -20.63 20.06
CA SER A 427 -11.85 -20.73 19.36
C SER A 427 -11.91 -21.63 18.12
N GLU A 428 -12.66 -22.74 18.18
CA GLU A 428 -12.84 -23.63 17.03
C GLU A 428 -13.70 -22.99 15.93
N ALA A 429 -14.83 -22.38 16.31
CA ALA A 429 -15.69 -21.67 15.36
C ALA A 429 -14.96 -20.50 14.70
N LEU A 430 -14.09 -19.80 15.45
CA LEU A 430 -13.23 -18.74 14.95
C LEU A 430 -12.29 -19.24 13.85
N VAL A 431 -11.56 -20.33 14.11
CA VAL A 431 -10.64 -20.90 13.11
C VAL A 431 -11.41 -21.37 11.88
N THR A 432 -12.51 -22.12 12.06
CA THR A 432 -13.34 -22.61 10.95
C THR A 432 -13.89 -21.49 10.08
N ALA A 433 -14.38 -20.40 10.67
CA ALA A 433 -14.88 -19.26 9.91
C ALA A 433 -13.74 -18.56 9.14
N LEU A 434 -12.60 -18.30 9.79
CA LEU A 434 -11.49 -17.56 9.18
C LEU A 434 -10.71 -18.34 8.12
N THR A 435 -10.86 -19.65 8.06
CA THR A 435 -10.27 -20.52 7.01
C THR A 435 -11.27 -20.93 5.95
N ALA A 436 -12.49 -20.37 5.98
CA ALA A 436 -13.50 -20.59 4.95
C ALA A 436 -12.98 -20.15 3.58
N PRO A 437 -13.39 -20.82 2.49
CA PRO A 437 -12.85 -20.58 1.15
C PRO A 437 -13.24 -19.22 0.57
N THR A 438 -14.42 -18.69 0.91
CA THR A 438 -14.90 -17.41 0.38
C THR A 438 -14.68 -16.26 1.35
N ARG A 439 -14.47 -15.06 0.82
CA ARG A 439 -14.28 -13.84 1.62
C ARG A 439 -15.49 -13.54 2.48
N GLU A 440 -16.70 -13.70 1.94
CA GLU A 440 -17.97 -13.44 2.62
C GLU A 440 -18.13 -14.36 3.83
N ALA A 441 -17.79 -15.65 3.69
CA ALA A 441 -17.83 -16.60 4.79
C ALA A 441 -16.79 -16.28 5.88
N ARG A 442 -15.60 -15.82 5.48
CA ARG A 442 -14.58 -15.37 6.44
C ARG A 442 -15.00 -14.13 7.22
N LEU A 443 -15.80 -13.25 6.62
CA LEU A 443 -16.31 -12.03 7.26
C LEU A 443 -17.57 -12.26 8.12
N ALA A 444 -18.11 -13.47 8.15
CA ALA A 444 -19.29 -13.79 8.94
C ALA A 444 -19.07 -13.57 10.46
N PRO A 445 -20.08 -13.08 11.19
CA PRO A 445 -20.02 -12.97 12.65
C PRO A 445 -19.77 -14.33 13.32
N ILE A 446 -18.97 -14.33 14.39
CA ILE A 446 -18.67 -15.53 15.17
C ILE A 446 -19.24 -15.33 16.57
N GLY A 447 -20.12 -16.26 16.97
CA GLY A 447 -20.79 -16.14 18.26
C GLY A 447 -21.83 -15.02 18.32
N GLY A 448 -22.34 -14.58 17.17
CA GLY A 448 -23.31 -13.48 17.06
C GLY A 448 -22.69 -12.09 16.99
N ALA A 449 -21.35 -11.96 17.00
CA ALA A 449 -20.66 -10.67 16.90
C ALA A 449 -19.59 -10.69 15.80
N PRO A 450 -19.43 -9.62 15.01
CA PRO A 450 -18.29 -9.47 14.10
C PRO A 450 -16.98 -9.31 14.88
N LEU A 451 -15.86 -9.67 14.25
CA LEU A 451 -14.55 -9.69 14.93
C LEU A 451 -14.01 -8.30 15.30
N TRP A 452 -14.51 -7.23 14.69
CA TRP A 452 -14.11 -5.85 15.00
C TRP A 452 -14.88 -5.25 16.19
N GLU A 453 -15.65 -6.04 16.92
CA GLU A 453 -16.29 -5.63 18.18
C GLU A 453 -15.47 -6.00 19.42
N GLY A 454 -15.74 -5.30 20.52
CA GLY A 454 -14.94 -5.29 21.75
C GLY A 454 -14.47 -6.66 22.24
N PRO A 455 -15.36 -7.67 22.43
CA PRO A 455 -14.95 -8.96 22.97
C PRO A 455 -13.88 -9.68 22.13
N TRP A 456 -13.89 -9.49 20.81
CA TRP A 456 -12.90 -10.08 19.92
C TRP A 456 -11.63 -9.24 19.86
N LEU A 457 -11.74 -7.92 19.78
CA LEU A 457 -10.59 -7.02 19.80
C LEU A 457 -9.75 -7.19 21.07
N GLU A 458 -10.38 -7.37 22.23
CA GLU A 458 -9.69 -7.66 23.50
C GLU A 458 -8.94 -9.00 23.44
N ARG A 459 -9.53 -10.05 22.86
CA ARG A 459 -8.89 -11.36 22.71
C ARG A 459 -7.68 -11.27 21.78
N PHE A 460 -7.80 -10.59 20.65
CA PHE A 460 -6.67 -10.35 19.76
C PHE A 460 -5.59 -9.48 20.43
N SER A 461 -5.98 -8.45 21.18
CA SER A 461 -5.03 -7.63 21.94
C SER A 461 -4.23 -8.46 22.93
N ARG A 462 -4.88 -9.37 23.67
CA ARG A 462 -4.19 -10.33 24.55
C ARG A 462 -3.31 -11.29 23.76
N ALA A 463 -3.78 -11.84 22.64
CA ALA A 463 -2.97 -12.71 21.78
C ALA A 463 -1.72 -12.01 21.20
N GLY A 464 -1.80 -10.69 21.01
CA GLY A 464 -0.69 -9.85 20.56
C GLY A 464 0.27 -9.43 21.67
N ASP A 465 0.02 -9.82 22.92
CA ASP A 465 0.89 -9.46 24.03
C ASP A 465 2.30 -10.06 23.86
N ARG A 466 3.31 -9.30 24.29
CA ARG A 466 4.73 -9.63 24.16
C ARG A 466 5.08 -10.94 24.86
N ASP A 467 4.31 -11.34 25.86
CA ASP A 467 4.61 -12.52 26.67
C ASP A 467 4.26 -13.84 25.97
N HIS A 468 3.48 -13.83 24.89
CA HIS A 468 3.11 -15.04 24.14
C HIS A 468 4.19 -15.45 23.11
N ALA A 469 5.29 -16.04 23.59
CA ALA A 469 6.38 -16.52 22.72
C ALA A 469 5.91 -17.46 21.59
N SER A 470 4.98 -18.38 21.87
CA SER A 470 4.41 -19.31 20.87
C SER A 470 3.67 -18.58 19.75
N PHE A 471 2.85 -17.58 20.09
CA PHE A 471 2.06 -16.80 19.12
C PHE A 471 2.94 -15.86 18.30
N ARG A 472 3.94 -15.22 18.92
CA ARG A 472 4.96 -14.47 18.17
C ARG A 472 5.71 -15.35 17.20
N GLY A 473 6.06 -16.57 17.62
CA GLY A 473 6.69 -17.55 16.74
C GLY A 473 5.82 -17.89 15.53
N ALA A 474 4.51 -18.07 15.72
CA ALA A 474 3.54 -18.28 14.63
C ALA A 474 3.49 -17.09 13.66
N GLN A 475 3.45 -15.86 14.18
CA GLN A 475 3.45 -14.64 13.36
C GLN A 475 4.73 -14.51 12.51
N ASN A 476 5.90 -14.75 13.11
CA ASN A 476 7.17 -14.71 12.40
C ASN A 476 7.28 -15.79 11.33
N GLU A 477 6.81 -17.02 11.63
CA GLU A 477 6.78 -18.11 10.67
C GLU A 477 5.88 -17.78 9.47
N LEU A 478 4.67 -17.27 9.72
CA LEU A 478 3.76 -16.92 8.65
C LEU A 478 4.30 -15.78 7.80
N LEU A 479 4.83 -14.71 8.42
CA LEU A 479 5.42 -13.60 7.68
C LEU A 479 6.65 -14.04 6.86
N SER A 480 7.49 -14.91 7.44
CA SER A 480 8.65 -15.46 6.75
C SER A 480 8.22 -16.23 5.49
N THR A 481 7.28 -17.17 5.64
CA THR A 481 6.86 -18.08 4.57
C THR A 481 6.04 -17.40 3.49
N THR A 482 5.18 -16.44 3.85
CA THR A 482 4.24 -15.80 2.90
C THR A 482 4.78 -14.53 2.25
N VAL A 483 5.72 -13.83 2.89
CA VAL A 483 6.24 -12.54 2.38
C VAL A 483 7.74 -12.59 2.14
N PHE A 484 8.51 -12.88 3.19
CA PHE A 484 9.96 -12.70 3.15
C PHE A 484 10.67 -13.71 2.22
N GLN A 485 10.42 -15.01 2.38
CA GLN A 485 11.06 -16.06 1.58
C GLN A 485 10.72 -15.95 0.09
N PRO A 486 9.46 -15.68 -0.33
CA PRO A 486 9.16 -15.47 -1.75
C PRO A 486 9.89 -14.27 -2.36
N LEU A 487 10.08 -13.20 -1.60
CA LEU A 487 10.76 -11.97 -2.05
C LEU A 487 12.29 -12.05 -1.97
N TRP A 488 12.84 -12.96 -1.15
CA TRP A 488 14.28 -13.06 -0.94
C TRP A 488 15.10 -13.22 -2.23
N PRO A 489 14.76 -14.12 -3.18
CA PRO A 489 15.51 -14.22 -4.43
C PRO A 489 15.48 -12.93 -5.26
N VAL A 490 14.36 -12.19 -5.21
CA VAL A 490 14.20 -10.92 -5.94
C VAL A 490 15.07 -9.84 -5.30
N ALA A 491 14.99 -9.68 -3.97
CA ALA A 491 15.80 -8.73 -3.23
C ALA A 491 17.30 -9.02 -3.40
N TRP A 492 17.70 -10.28 -3.28
CA TRP A 492 19.08 -10.71 -3.48
C TRP A 492 19.61 -10.41 -4.88
N GLY A 493 18.86 -10.80 -5.93
CA GLY A 493 19.28 -10.53 -7.30
C GLY A 493 19.36 -9.03 -7.62
N LEU A 494 18.53 -8.22 -6.96
CA LEU A 494 18.59 -6.76 -6.99
C LEU A 494 19.59 -6.16 -5.98
N GLY A 495 20.37 -6.96 -5.25
CA GLY A 495 21.41 -6.46 -4.32
C GLY A 495 20.83 -5.68 -3.13
N LEU A 496 19.53 -5.82 -2.88
CA LEU A 496 18.78 -5.21 -1.78
C LEU A 496 18.90 -6.10 -0.54
N THR A 497 20.13 -6.40 -0.11
CA THR A 497 20.41 -7.38 0.95
C THR A 497 20.81 -6.76 2.28
N SER A 498 20.90 -5.43 2.39
CA SER A 498 21.10 -4.79 3.71
C SER A 498 19.84 -4.91 4.57
N ASP A 499 19.98 -4.81 5.90
CA ASP A 499 18.82 -4.86 6.81
C ASP A 499 17.79 -3.78 6.46
N ARG A 500 18.27 -2.58 6.13
CA ARG A 500 17.39 -1.48 5.69
C ARG A 500 16.64 -1.81 4.40
N ALA A 501 17.33 -2.36 3.41
CA ALA A 501 16.72 -2.72 2.14
C ALA A 501 15.69 -3.84 2.30
N LEU A 502 16.03 -4.87 3.07
CA LEU A 502 15.14 -5.99 3.37
C LEU A 502 13.92 -5.55 4.19
N ALA A 503 14.07 -4.58 5.10
CA ALA A 503 12.96 -4.03 5.86
C ALA A 503 11.96 -3.33 4.92
N VAL A 504 12.44 -2.49 4.00
CA VAL A 504 11.60 -1.80 3.00
C VAL A 504 10.90 -2.81 2.07
N VAL A 505 11.63 -3.80 1.56
CA VAL A 505 11.08 -4.87 0.71
C VAL A 505 9.99 -5.64 1.45
N THR A 506 10.24 -6.02 2.71
CA THR A 506 9.26 -6.76 3.53
C THR A 506 8.04 -5.92 3.83
N ALA A 507 8.22 -4.65 4.21
CA ALA A 507 7.12 -3.73 4.50
C ALA A 507 6.19 -3.52 3.30
N LEU A 508 6.76 -3.35 2.11
CA LEU A 508 5.98 -3.21 0.88
C LEU A 508 5.35 -4.53 0.44
N GLY A 509 6.03 -5.65 0.66
CA GLY A 509 5.48 -6.99 0.47
C GLY A 509 4.29 -7.30 1.38
N ILE A 510 4.31 -6.83 2.63
CA ILE A 510 3.13 -6.89 3.54
C ILE A 510 1.97 -6.08 2.96
N HIS A 511 2.25 -4.88 2.43
CA HIS A 511 1.22 -3.99 1.93
C HIS A 511 0.58 -4.40 0.59
N GLN A 512 1.34 -5.02 -0.31
CA GLN A 512 0.90 -5.33 -1.68
C GLN A 512 0.78 -6.84 -1.95
N GLY A 513 1.28 -7.70 -1.06
CA GLY A 513 1.52 -9.10 -1.33
C GLY A 513 2.88 -9.33 -2.02
N ALA A 514 3.49 -10.48 -1.76
CA ALA A 514 4.85 -10.78 -2.20
C ALA A 514 5.02 -10.83 -3.72
N GLU A 515 4.09 -11.48 -4.43
CA GLU A 515 4.17 -11.64 -5.88
C GLU A 515 3.97 -10.31 -6.59
N ALA A 516 2.83 -9.64 -6.33
CA ALA A 516 2.52 -8.33 -6.90
C ALA A 516 3.62 -7.28 -6.61
N PHE A 517 4.16 -7.27 -5.39
CA PHE A 517 5.27 -6.38 -5.07
C PHE A 517 6.56 -6.76 -5.81
N GLY A 518 6.87 -8.05 -5.95
CA GLY A 518 8.04 -8.51 -6.69
C GLY A 518 8.02 -8.03 -8.14
N ASP A 519 6.88 -8.18 -8.81
CA ASP A 519 6.68 -7.71 -10.19
C ASP A 519 6.74 -6.18 -10.28
N TRP A 520 6.06 -5.48 -9.36
CA TRP A 520 6.13 -4.02 -9.28
C TRP A 520 7.57 -3.53 -9.10
N LEU A 521 8.35 -4.18 -8.22
CA LEU A 521 9.72 -3.79 -7.90
C LEU A 521 10.60 -3.90 -9.14
N VAL A 522 10.60 -5.04 -9.84
CA VAL A 522 11.43 -5.22 -11.04
C VAL A 522 11.00 -4.31 -12.19
N ALA A 523 9.70 -4.03 -12.32
CA ALA A 523 9.17 -3.11 -13.33
C ALA A 523 9.57 -1.65 -13.06
N ARG A 524 10.04 -1.31 -11.86
CA ARG A 524 10.45 0.07 -11.50
C ARG A 524 11.94 0.24 -11.34
N VAL A 525 12.65 -0.77 -10.84
CA VAL A 525 14.10 -0.67 -10.56
C VAL A 525 14.96 -1.69 -11.32
N GLY A 526 14.35 -2.57 -12.11
CA GLY A 526 15.07 -3.54 -12.93
C GLY A 526 15.89 -2.88 -14.05
N PRO A 527 17.07 -3.45 -14.41
CA PRO A 527 18.03 -2.80 -15.32
C PRO A 527 17.64 -2.82 -16.80
N ALA A 528 16.71 -3.67 -17.23
CA ALA A 528 16.34 -3.84 -18.62
C ALA A 528 14.83 -3.99 -18.76
N GLN A 529 14.13 -2.93 -19.17
CA GLN A 529 12.66 -2.92 -19.24
C GLN A 529 12.14 -3.03 -20.67
N ALA A 530 12.90 -2.53 -21.65
CA ALA A 530 12.52 -2.60 -23.06
C ALA A 530 13.07 -3.87 -23.73
N GLY A 531 12.32 -4.42 -24.69
CA GLY A 531 12.75 -5.60 -25.47
C GLY A 531 14.19 -5.53 -25.99
N PRO A 532 14.62 -4.43 -26.64
CA PRO A 532 16.01 -4.28 -27.10
C PRO A 532 17.06 -4.19 -25.97
N GLN A 533 16.68 -3.74 -24.77
CA GLN A 533 17.57 -3.77 -23.60
C GLN A 533 17.73 -5.20 -23.07
N ILE A 534 16.62 -5.94 -22.99
CA ILE A 534 16.62 -7.34 -22.55
C ILE A 534 17.48 -8.20 -23.49
N GLN A 535 17.33 -8.05 -24.80
CA GLN A 535 18.14 -8.79 -25.78
C GLN A 535 19.63 -8.48 -25.65
N ARG A 536 20.01 -7.21 -25.45
CA ARG A 536 21.41 -6.83 -25.21
C ARG A 536 21.94 -7.41 -23.90
N ALA A 537 21.14 -7.37 -22.84
CA ALA A 537 21.50 -7.95 -21.55
C ALA A 537 21.71 -9.47 -21.66
N LEU A 538 20.79 -10.19 -22.32
CA LEU A 538 20.90 -11.64 -22.58
C LEU A 538 22.17 -11.97 -23.36
N ALA A 539 22.44 -11.25 -24.45
CA ALA A 539 23.64 -11.43 -25.24
C ALA A 539 24.93 -11.20 -24.43
N ALA A 540 24.97 -10.15 -23.61
CA ALA A 540 26.15 -9.85 -22.78
C ALA A 540 26.40 -10.88 -21.69
N VAL A 541 25.35 -11.51 -21.15
CA VAL A 541 25.52 -12.64 -20.24
C VAL A 541 25.72 -13.96 -20.98
N GLY A 542 25.82 -13.98 -22.33
CA GLY A 542 26.05 -15.19 -23.11
C GLY A 542 24.84 -16.13 -23.20
N ALA A 543 23.61 -15.60 -23.11
CA ALA A 543 22.38 -16.34 -23.33
C ALA A 543 21.77 -15.99 -24.70
N THR A 544 21.35 -16.99 -25.46
CA THR A 544 20.74 -16.82 -26.80
C THR A 544 19.33 -16.25 -26.73
N ASP A 545 18.61 -16.59 -25.67
CA ASP A 545 17.24 -16.17 -25.40
C ASP A 545 16.95 -16.28 -23.89
N LEU A 546 15.73 -15.92 -23.49
CA LEU A 546 15.33 -15.90 -22.10
C LEU A 546 15.23 -17.31 -21.49
N ALA A 547 14.80 -18.31 -22.26
CA ALA A 547 14.68 -19.69 -21.78
C ALA A 547 16.06 -20.30 -21.49
N ALA A 548 17.04 -20.04 -22.36
CA ALA A 548 18.43 -20.44 -22.17
C ALA A 548 19.03 -19.77 -20.92
N PHE A 549 18.74 -18.48 -20.70
CA PHE A 549 19.15 -17.78 -19.49
C PHE A 549 18.52 -18.39 -18.22
N GLN A 550 17.20 -18.61 -18.22
CA GLN A 550 16.47 -19.21 -17.11
C GLN A 550 17.03 -20.58 -16.73
N ALA A 551 17.22 -21.46 -17.72
CA ALA A 551 17.78 -22.79 -17.50
C ALA A 551 19.17 -22.73 -16.85
N ARG A 552 20.03 -21.81 -17.32
CA ARG A 552 21.37 -21.61 -16.74
C ARG A 552 21.32 -21.03 -15.32
N ALA A 553 20.36 -20.16 -15.04
CA ALA A 553 20.13 -19.61 -13.70
C ALA A 553 19.44 -20.59 -12.74
N GLY A 554 19.11 -21.82 -13.19
CA GLY A 554 18.36 -22.79 -12.39
C GLY A 554 16.89 -22.42 -12.18
N LEU A 555 16.34 -21.58 -13.06
CA LEU A 555 14.93 -21.16 -13.06
C LEU A 555 14.13 -21.99 -14.09
N PRO A 556 12.80 -22.11 -13.91
CA PRO A 556 11.93 -22.70 -14.93
C PRO A 556 12.04 -21.94 -16.26
N ALA A 557 12.26 -22.66 -17.36
CA ALA A 557 12.44 -22.10 -18.71
C ALA A 557 11.10 -21.71 -19.37
N THR A 558 10.36 -20.78 -18.76
CA THR A 558 9.02 -20.34 -19.19
C THR A 558 9.04 -19.34 -20.36
N SER A 559 10.22 -18.82 -20.73
CA SER A 559 10.36 -17.71 -21.68
C SER A 559 9.61 -16.43 -21.26
N THR A 560 9.20 -16.33 -20.01
CA THR A 560 8.52 -15.16 -19.44
C THR A 560 9.46 -14.42 -18.51
N LEU A 561 9.53 -13.10 -18.63
CA LEU A 561 10.41 -12.26 -17.83
C LEU A 561 9.72 -11.88 -16.50
N ASP A 562 9.59 -12.86 -15.60
CA ASP A 562 9.03 -12.66 -14.26
C ASP A 562 10.02 -11.97 -13.30
N ALA A 563 9.57 -11.60 -12.09
CA ALA A 563 10.40 -10.94 -11.08
C ALA A 563 11.70 -11.70 -10.75
N ARG A 564 11.65 -13.04 -10.69
CA ARG A 564 12.82 -13.87 -10.37
C ARG A 564 13.83 -13.88 -11.51
N THR A 565 13.35 -13.96 -12.74
CA THR A 565 14.17 -13.91 -13.95
C THR A 565 14.81 -12.53 -14.10
N HIS A 566 14.07 -11.45 -13.84
CA HIS A 566 14.60 -10.09 -13.78
C HIS A 566 15.72 -9.93 -12.74
N ALA A 567 15.50 -10.44 -11.53
CA ALA A 567 16.48 -10.34 -10.45
C ALA A 567 17.74 -11.15 -10.75
N ALA A 568 17.61 -12.37 -11.29
CA ALA A 568 18.74 -13.17 -11.73
C ALA A 568 19.53 -12.47 -12.86
N LEU A 569 18.83 -11.84 -13.81
CA LEU A 569 19.48 -11.07 -14.88
C LEU A 569 20.23 -9.86 -14.32
N ALA A 570 19.65 -9.15 -13.35
CA ALA A 570 20.32 -8.05 -12.67
C ALA A 570 21.60 -8.50 -11.94
N LEU A 571 21.55 -9.65 -11.25
CA LEU A 571 22.71 -10.24 -10.59
C LEU A 571 23.82 -10.58 -11.60
N ALA A 572 23.46 -11.25 -12.71
CA ALA A 572 24.40 -11.60 -13.77
C ALA A 572 25.06 -10.35 -14.38
N LEU A 573 24.26 -9.30 -14.64
CA LEU A 573 24.77 -8.02 -15.15
C LEU A 573 25.70 -7.32 -14.16
N ARG A 574 25.44 -7.39 -12.84
CA ARG A 574 26.39 -6.87 -11.85
C ARG A 574 27.73 -7.59 -11.87
N GLY A 575 27.72 -8.91 -12.11
CA GLY A 575 28.94 -9.70 -12.28
C GLY A 575 29.82 -9.24 -13.46
N LEU A 576 29.22 -8.55 -14.45
CA LEU A 576 29.96 -7.97 -15.58
C LEU A 576 30.64 -6.62 -15.24
N GLY A 577 30.24 -5.96 -14.15
CA GLY A 577 30.72 -4.62 -13.78
C GLY A 577 30.49 -3.60 -14.89
N ASP A 578 31.52 -2.83 -15.23
CA ASP A 578 31.48 -1.80 -16.27
C ASP A 578 31.25 -2.35 -17.68
N ARG A 579 31.38 -3.67 -17.89
CA ARG A 579 31.09 -4.33 -19.17
C ARG A 579 29.59 -4.55 -19.41
N ALA A 580 28.73 -4.28 -18.42
CA ALA A 580 27.29 -4.46 -18.58
C ALA A 580 26.73 -3.48 -19.64
N PRO A 581 25.98 -3.96 -20.66
CA PRO A 581 25.45 -3.11 -21.73
C PRO A 581 24.26 -2.24 -21.31
N VAL A 582 23.78 -2.44 -20.07
CA VAL A 582 22.69 -1.71 -19.43
C VAL A 582 23.12 -1.36 -18.02
N THR A 583 22.78 -0.15 -17.57
CA THR A 583 23.13 0.31 -16.24
C THR A 583 22.33 -0.46 -15.18
N VAL A 584 23.04 -1.12 -14.26
CA VAL A 584 22.42 -1.69 -13.06
C VAL A 584 22.53 -0.67 -11.94
N LEU A 585 21.39 -0.21 -11.41
CA LEU A 585 21.37 0.74 -10.29
C LEU A 585 22.08 0.15 -9.06
N ALA A 586 22.81 1.01 -8.35
CA ALA A 586 23.33 0.65 -7.04
C ALA A 586 22.17 0.44 -6.04
N PRO A 587 22.33 -0.40 -4.99
CA PRO A 587 21.26 -0.67 -4.03
C PRO A 587 20.62 0.58 -3.42
N ARG A 588 21.46 1.58 -3.08
CA ARG A 588 20.98 2.88 -2.56
C ARG A 588 20.10 3.62 -3.58
N GLN A 589 20.51 3.65 -4.85
CA GLN A 589 19.74 4.29 -5.92
C GLN A 589 18.42 3.57 -6.17
N MET A 590 18.40 2.24 -6.03
CA MET A 590 17.17 1.45 -6.10
C MET A 590 16.21 1.80 -4.96
N LEU A 591 16.70 1.93 -3.72
CA LEU A 591 15.86 2.34 -2.58
C LEU A 591 15.31 3.77 -2.76
N GLU A 592 16.12 4.70 -3.25
CA GLU A 592 15.68 6.06 -3.59
C GLU A 592 14.61 6.05 -4.69
N ALA A 593 14.75 5.19 -5.71
CA ALA A 593 13.74 5.01 -6.75
C ALA A 593 12.44 4.39 -6.19
N VAL A 594 12.53 3.38 -5.33
CA VAL A 594 11.38 2.80 -4.62
C VAL A 594 10.65 3.88 -3.83
N GLN A 595 11.36 4.65 -2.99
CA GLN A 595 10.76 5.73 -2.21
C GLN A 595 10.04 6.76 -3.09
N ARG A 596 10.67 7.15 -4.21
CA ARG A 596 10.09 8.10 -5.16
C ARG A 596 8.80 7.56 -5.80
N HIS A 597 8.75 6.27 -6.11
CA HIS A 597 7.59 5.63 -6.73
C HIS A 597 6.45 5.35 -5.75
N VAL A 598 6.75 5.02 -4.48
CA VAL A 598 5.72 4.88 -3.43
C VAL A 598 5.07 6.24 -3.10
N GLY A 599 5.80 7.34 -3.30
CA GLY A 599 5.29 8.70 -3.13
C GLY A 599 5.24 9.14 -1.67
N THR A 600 4.41 10.13 -1.35
CA THR A 600 4.34 10.76 -0.01
C THR A 600 3.10 10.34 0.81
N GLY A 601 2.35 9.35 0.34
CA GLY A 601 1.17 8.83 1.02
C GLY A 601 1.48 8.10 2.33
N GLY A 602 0.47 7.45 2.92
CA GLY A 602 0.64 6.68 4.16
C GLY A 602 1.76 5.65 4.09
N VAL A 603 1.80 4.85 3.01
CA VAL A 603 2.87 3.87 2.77
C VAL A 603 4.23 4.54 2.55
N GLY A 604 4.26 5.65 1.80
CA GLY A 604 5.49 6.41 1.54
C GLY A 604 6.14 6.96 2.80
N ARG A 605 5.33 7.44 3.76
CA ARG A 605 5.83 7.85 5.08
C ARG A 605 6.44 6.69 5.87
N LYS A 606 5.80 5.53 5.88
CA LYS A 606 6.33 4.32 6.55
C LYS A 606 7.65 3.85 5.92
N VAL A 607 7.74 3.88 4.59
CA VAL A 607 9.01 3.58 3.88
C VAL A 607 10.09 4.60 4.24
N ALA A 608 9.76 5.89 4.27
CA ALA A 608 10.70 6.93 4.68
C ALA A 608 11.18 6.75 6.13
N GLU A 609 10.29 6.33 7.03
CA GLU A 609 10.63 6.00 8.42
C GLU A 609 11.61 4.83 8.49
N LEU A 610 11.33 3.72 7.81
CA LEU A 610 12.25 2.57 7.74
C LEU A 610 13.61 2.94 7.12
N LEU A 611 13.63 3.82 6.12
CA LEU A 611 14.87 4.33 5.53
C LEU A 611 15.66 5.25 6.49
N ALA A 612 15.01 5.82 7.51
CA ALA A 612 15.64 6.66 8.52
C ALA A 612 15.99 5.90 9.82
N THR A 613 15.46 4.69 10.03
CA THR A 613 15.65 3.90 11.26
C THR A 613 17.12 3.58 11.53
N PRO A 614 17.72 4.02 12.66
CA PRO A 614 19.16 3.82 12.92
C PRO A 614 19.58 2.38 13.21
N SER A 615 18.68 1.54 13.74
CA SER A 615 18.94 0.12 14.05
C SER A 615 19.10 -0.75 12.80
N LEU A 616 18.68 -0.28 11.63
CA LEU A 616 18.80 -1.00 10.37
C LEU A 616 20.14 -0.68 9.69
N SER A 617 20.99 -1.70 9.56
CA SER A 617 22.29 -1.56 8.92
C SER A 617 22.18 -1.43 7.40
N ASP A 618 23.07 -0.63 6.81
CA ASP A 618 23.29 -0.54 5.35
C ASP A 618 24.36 -1.54 4.86
N ARG A 619 24.92 -2.36 5.77
CA ARG A 619 25.91 -3.39 5.41
C ARG A 619 25.24 -4.47 4.56
N VAL A 620 25.78 -4.69 3.37
CA VAL A 620 25.42 -5.79 2.47
C VAL A 620 25.72 -7.12 3.16
N ARG A 621 24.76 -8.05 3.09
CA ARG A 621 24.86 -9.40 3.68
C ARG A 621 25.57 -10.37 2.76
#